data_AF-A0A522D1S9-F1
#
_entry.id   AF-A0A522D1S9-F1
#
_cell.length_a   1.000
_cell.length_b   1.000
_cell.length_c   1.000
_cell.angle_alpha   90.00
_cell.angle_beta   90.00
_cell.angle_gamma   90.00
#
_symmetry.space_group_name_H-M   'P 1'
#
loop_
_entity.id
_entity.type
_entity.pdbx_description
1 polymer ?
#
loop_
_entity_poly.entity_id
_entity_poly.type
_entity_poly.pdbx_seq_one_letter_code
_entity_poly.pdbx_strand_id
1 'polypeptide(L)'
;MSMRMDENSIRFRIAPDDLAKLLETGELDQRLAVGSRNFGYRIVARGAPVMTLDIAADGFVLAVPLSTLEHLQEMGRSKDGVSVQQGNLEVSLQVDLKRRA
;
A
#
# COMPACT_ATOMS: atom_id res chain seq x y z
N MET A 1 1.46 2.70 8.62
CA MET A 1 0.95 1.80 7.56
C MET A 1 0.71 0.40 8.14
N SER A 2 -0.12 -0.43 7.50
CA SER A 2 -0.30 -1.86 7.81
C SER A 2 -0.69 -2.65 6.57
N MET A 3 -0.45 -3.96 6.59
CA MET A 3 -0.78 -4.87 5.49
C MET A 3 -1.58 -6.05 6.01
N ARG A 4 -2.62 -6.44 5.29
CA ARG A 4 -3.43 -7.63 5.56
C ARG A 4 -3.43 -8.52 4.32
N MET A 5 -3.32 -9.82 4.56
CA MET A 5 -3.37 -10.85 3.54
C MET A 5 -4.48 -11.82 3.88
N ASP A 6 -5.32 -12.11 2.90
CA ASP A 6 -6.31 -13.18 2.91
C ASP A 6 -6.08 -14.04 1.64
N GLU A 7 -6.81 -15.16 1.48
CA GLU A 7 -6.51 -16.21 0.49
C GLU A 7 -6.24 -15.70 -0.94
N ASN A 8 -7.03 -14.74 -1.42
CA ASN A 8 -6.91 -14.16 -2.76
C ASN A 8 -6.88 -12.62 -2.73
N SER A 9 -6.48 -12.02 -1.60
CA SER A 9 -6.40 -10.56 -1.52
C SER A 9 -5.28 -10.06 -0.62
N ILE A 10 -4.64 -8.97 -1.06
CA ILE A 10 -3.66 -8.22 -0.27
C ILE A 10 -4.13 -6.79 -0.17
N ARG A 11 -4.17 -6.29 1.06
CA ARG A 11 -4.63 -4.94 1.36
C ARG A 11 -3.59 -4.17 2.14
N PHE A 12 -3.22 -3.03 1.60
CA PHE A 12 -2.39 -2.03 2.24
C PHE A 12 -3.29 -0.95 2.84
N ARG A 13 -3.06 -0.61 4.10
CA ARG A 13 -3.70 0.53 4.77
C ARG A 13 -2.65 1.56 5.13
N ILE A 14 -2.80 2.75 4.60
CA ILE A 14 -1.89 3.88 4.79
C ILE A 14 -2.57 4.95 5.66
N ALA A 15 -1.88 5.46 6.68
CA ALA A 15 -2.42 6.59 7.45
C ALA A 15 -2.34 7.86 6.59
N PRO A 16 -3.19 8.89 6.83
CA PRO A 16 -3.10 10.15 6.08
C PRO A 16 -1.70 10.78 6.09
N ASP A 17 -1.03 10.77 7.25
CA ASP A 17 0.33 11.33 7.40
C ASP A 17 1.38 10.51 6.63
N ASP A 18 1.19 9.19 6.54
CA ASP A 18 2.04 8.33 5.73
C ASP A 18 1.79 8.61 4.24
N LEU A 19 0.55 8.79 3.81
CA LEU A 19 0.23 9.14 2.42
C LEU A 19 0.86 10.47 2.02
N ALA A 20 0.81 11.48 2.89
CA ALA A 20 1.49 12.75 2.66
C ALA A 20 3.01 12.55 2.49
N LYS A 21 3.64 11.74 3.35
CA LYS A 21 5.06 11.39 3.20
C LYS A 21 5.34 10.64 1.91
N LEU A 22 4.50 9.68 1.52
CA LEU A 22 4.67 8.92 0.28
C LEU A 22 4.63 9.82 -0.95
N LEU A 23 3.77 10.84 -0.95
CA LEU A 23 3.69 11.84 -2.02
C LEU A 23 4.93 12.73 -2.05
N GLU A 24 5.56 13.00 -0.91
CA GLU A 24 6.77 13.82 -0.81
C GLU A 24 8.06 13.05 -1.16
N THR A 25 8.22 11.84 -0.60
CA THR A 25 9.47 11.06 -0.71
C THR A 25 9.46 10.06 -1.86
N GLY A 26 8.27 9.73 -2.38
CA GLY A 26 8.08 8.71 -3.41
C GLY A 26 8.13 7.26 -2.89
N GLU A 27 8.46 7.02 -1.63
CA GLU A 27 8.44 5.67 -1.06
C GLU A 27 8.15 5.64 0.45
N LEU A 28 7.54 4.53 0.88
CA LEU A 28 7.34 4.17 2.28
C LEU A 28 7.72 2.71 2.49
N ASP A 29 8.59 2.47 3.45
CA ASP A 29 9.03 1.13 3.85
C ASP A 29 8.50 0.80 5.25
N GLN A 30 8.03 -0.43 5.43
CA GLN A 30 7.74 -0.95 6.75
C GLN A 30 8.20 -2.40 6.87
N ARG A 31 8.75 -2.71 8.04
CA ARG A 31 9.24 -4.05 8.37
C ARG A 31 8.44 -4.64 9.52
N LEU A 32 8.13 -5.92 9.38
CA LEU A 32 7.48 -6.75 10.38
C LEU A 32 8.43 -7.89 10.73
N ALA A 33 8.68 -8.09 12.02
CA ALA A 33 9.37 -9.29 12.49
C ALA A 33 8.35 -10.44 12.55
N VAL A 34 8.59 -11.52 11.80
CA VAL A 34 7.80 -12.75 11.83
C VAL A 34 8.72 -13.88 12.32
N GLY A 35 8.61 -14.21 13.61
CA GLY A 35 9.55 -15.11 14.26
C GLY A 35 10.97 -14.53 14.26
N SER A 36 11.93 -15.26 13.67
CA SER A 36 13.32 -14.82 13.50
C SER A 36 13.60 -14.13 12.16
N ARG A 37 12.59 -13.98 11.30
CA ARG A 37 12.73 -13.37 9.97
C ARG A 37 12.20 -11.94 9.97
N ASN A 38 12.87 -11.07 9.25
CA ASN A 38 12.36 -9.74 8.94
C ASN A 38 11.64 -9.80 7.59
N PHE A 39 10.39 -9.38 7.60
CA PHE A 39 9.53 -9.30 6.42
C PHE A 39 9.22 -7.84 6.12
N GLY A 40 9.62 -7.35 4.96
CA GLY A 40 9.38 -5.99 4.49
C GLY A 40 8.12 -5.88 3.65
N TYR A 41 7.46 -4.73 3.70
CA TYR A 41 6.55 -4.32 2.65
C TYR A 41 6.74 -2.83 2.38
N ARG A 42 6.85 -2.50 1.09
CA ARG A 42 7.12 -1.15 0.61
C ARG A 42 6.03 -0.68 -0.33
N ILE A 43 5.64 0.58 -0.25
CA ILE A 43 4.86 1.26 -1.28
C ILE A 43 5.79 2.25 -1.98
N VAL A 44 5.82 2.22 -3.31
CA VAL A 44 6.62 3.14 -4.13
C VAL A 44 5.71 3.85 -5.12
N ALA A 45 5.75 5.18 -5.10
CA ALA A 45 5.16 6.00 -6.15
C ALA A 45 6.00 5.81 -7.43
N ARG A 46 5.45 5.13 -8.44
CA ARG A 46 6.10 4.92 -9.73
C ARG A 46 5.28 5.56 -10.84
N GLY A 47 5.93 5.96 -11.92
CA GLY A 47 5.27 6.37 -13.17
C GLY A 47 4.62 5.21 -13.94
N ALA A 48 4.27 4.11 -13.27
CA ALA A 48 3.57 2.99 -13.89
C ALA A 48 2.11 3.38 -14.16
N PRO A 49 1.47 2.84 -15.21
CA PRO A 49 0.08 3.19 -15.54
C PRO A 49 -0.94 2.54 -14.59
N VAL A 50 -0.55 1.45 -13.93
CA VAL A 50 -1.43 0.68 -13.03
C VAL A 50 -0.68 0.28 -11.77
N MET A 51 -1.45 0.08 -10.69
CA MET A 51 -0.93 -0.47 -9.44
C MET A 51 -0.48 -1.92 -9.66
N THR A 52 0.68 -2.29 -9.11
CA THR A 52 1.24 -3.63 -9.25
C THR A 52 1.92 -4.08 -7.95
N LEU A 53 1.77 -5.35 -7.61
CA LEU A 53 2.47 -5.99 -6.52
C LEU A 53 3.59 -6.88 -7.04
N ASP A 54 4.82 -6.56 -6.67
CA ASP A 54 6.00 -7.36 -6.93
C ASP A 54 6.43 -8.10 -5.65
N ILE A 55 6.92 -9.34 -5.81
CA ILE A 55 7.51 -10.13 -4.73
C ILE A 55 9.03 -9.92 -4.75
N ALA A 56 9.58 -9.39 -3.66
CA ALA A 56 11.01 -9.20 -3.47
C ALA A 56 11.58 -10.29 -2.54
N ALA A 57 12.92 -10.39 -2.50
CA ALA A 57 13.61 -11.38 -1.67
C ALA A 57 13.28 -11.26 -0.17
N ASP A 58 12.98 -10.05 0.30
CA ASP A 58 12.71 -9.71 1.68
C ASP A 58 11.27 -9.28 1.95
N GLY A 59 10.36 -9.35 0.95
CA GLY A 59 9.06 -8.72 1.13
C GLY A 59 8.17 -8.55 -0.10
N PHE A 60 7.23 -7.62 0.02
CA PHE A 60 6.38 -7.14 -1.08
C PHE A 60 6.70 -5.70 -1.44
N VAL A 61 6.62 -5.37 -2.72
CA VAL A 61 6.70 -4.00 -3.22
C VAL A 61 5.41 -3.69 -3.97
N LEU A 62 4.62 -2.76 -3.43
CA LEU A 62 3.47 -2.19 -4.11
C LEU A 62 3.90 -0.96 -4.89
N ALA A 63 4.00 -1.08 -6.21
CA ALA A 63 4.18 0.08 -7.08
C ALA A 63 2.81 0.71 -7.38
N VAL A 64 2.69 2.01 -7.12
CA VAL A 64 1.43 2.75 -7.24
C VAL A 64 1.64 3.96 -8.17
N PRO A 65 0.74 4.20 -9.14
CA PRO A 65 0.78 5.43 -9.94
C PRO A 65 0.62 6.68 -9.07
N LEU A 66 1.34 7.75 -9.38
CA LEU A 66 1.21 9.01 -8.64
C LEU A 66 -0.24 9.53 -8.65
N SER A 67 -0.91 9.43 -9.80
CA SER A 67 -2.32 9.81 -9.94
C SER A 67 -3.26 9.02 -9.03
N THR A 68 -2.94 7.76 -8.73
CA THR A 68 -3.71 6.95 -7.76
C THR A 68 -3.49 7.45 -6.34
N LEU A 69 -2.29 7.89 -5.99
CA LEU A 69 -2.00 8.44 -4.67
C LEU A 69 -2.65 9.82 -4.47
N GLU A 70 -2.62 10.68 -5.49
CA GLU A 70 -3.32 11.95 -5.52
C GLU A 70 -4.83 11.73 -5.36
N HIS A 71 -5.40 10.79 -6.12
CA HIS A 71 -6.80 10.41 -5.98
C HIS A 71 -7.14 9.92 -4.57
N LEU A 72 -6.31 9.07 -3.97
CA LEU A 72 -6.49 8.64 -2.58
C LEU A 72 -6.42 9.80 -1.57
N GLN A 73 -5.57 10.80 -1.83
CA GLN A 73 -5.48 12.00 -1.00
C GLN A 73 -6.76 12.84 -1.09
N GLU A 74 -7.31 13.01 -2.30
CA GLU A 74 -8.57 13.72 -2.55
C GLU A 74 -9.78 13.00 -1.92
N MET A 75 -9.83 11.67 -2.04
CA MET A 75 -10.85 10.83 -1.40
C MET A 75 -10.80 10.95 0.12
N GLY A 76 -9.64 11.27 0.69
CA GLY A 76 -9.41 11.29 2.13
C GLY A 76 -9.67 9.92 2.75
N ARG A 77 -10.45 9.90 3.83
CA ARG A 77 -10.78 8.67 4.57
C ARG A 77 -11.84 7.87 3.82
N SER A 78 -11.44 6.82 3.09
CA SER A 78 -12.35 5.94 2.37
C SER A 78 -12.14 4.47 2.70
N LYS A 79 -13.25 3.75 2.90
CA LYS A 79 -13.27 2.30 3.08
C LYS A 79 -13.02 1.55 1.76
N ASP A 80 -13.31 2.20 0.65
CA ASP A 80 -13.26 1.59 -0.68
C ASP A 80 -11.82 1.59 -1.20
N GLY A 81 -11.11 2.72 -1.03
CA GLY A 81 -9.72 2.87 -1.51
C GLY A 81 -9.62 2.64 -3.01
N VAL A 82 -8.47 2.13 -3.47
CA VAL A 82 -8.24 1.74 -4.86
C VAL A 82 -7.78 0.29 -4.91
N SER A 83 -8.34 -0.50 -5.82
CA SER A 83 -7.96 -1.90 -6.02
C SER A 83 -7.70 -2.23 -7.50
N VAL A 84 -6.89 -3.27 -7.71
CA VAL A 84 -6.56 -3.82 -9.02
C VAL A 84 -6.55 -5.35 -8.92
N GLN A 85 -6.95 -6.02 -9.98
CA GLN A 85 -6.81 -7.47 -10.10
C GLN A 85 -5.52 -7.82 -10.83
N GLN A 86 -4.73 -8.73 -10.25
CA GLN A 86 -3.53 -9.30 -10.85
C GLN A 86 -3.65 -10.82 -10.90
N GLY A 87 -4.16 -11.33 -12.03
CA GLY A 87 -4.55 -12.74 -12.14
C GLY A 87 -5.71 -13.03 -11.18
N ASN A 88 -5.51 -13.96 -10.25
CA ASN A 88 -6.50 -14.32 -9.22
C ASN A 88 -6.34 -13.53 -7.91
N LEU A 89 -5.41 -12.59 -7.86
CA LEU A 89 -5.07 -11.83 -6.65
C LEU A 89 -5.63 -10.41 -6.73
N GLU A 90 -6.49 -10.06 -5.77
CA GLU A 90 -6.91 -8.66 -5.59
C GLU A 90 -5.86 -7.91 -4.76
N VAL A 91 -5.34 -6.81 -5.28
CA VAL A 91 -4.44 -5.92 -4.54
C VAL A 91 -5.14 -4.60 -4.32
N SER A 92 -5.15 -4.11 -3.08
CA SER A 92 -5.86 -2.87 -2.70
C SER A 92 -5.04 -1.98 -1.79
N LEU A 93 -5.22 -0.67 -1.95
CA LEU A 93 -4.64 0.39 -1.12
C LEU A 93 -5.77 1.28 -0.57
N GLN A 94 -5.80 1.45 0.75
CA GLN A 94 -6.84 2.20 1.46
C GLN A 94 -6.23 3.22 2.42
N VAL A 95 -6.82 4.41 2.51
CA VAL A 95 -6.46 5.40 3.55
C VAL A 95 -7.20 5.05 4.83
N ASP A 96 -6.45 4.86 5.92
CA ASP A 96 -7.00 4.39 7.19
C ASP A 96 -8.03 5.37 7.77
N LEU A 97 -9.15 4.83 8.26
CA LEU A 97 -10.28 5.58 8.79
C LEU A 97 -10.06 6.01 10.25
N LYS A 98 -9.12 5.37 10.98
CA LYS A 98 -8.96 5.55 12.42
C LYS A 98 -7.96 6.67 12.77
N ARG A 99 -8.47 7.74 13.39
CA ARG A 99 -7.75 8.37 14.51
C ARG A 99 -7.72 7.33 15.62
N ARG A 100 -6.55 6.89 16.08
CA ARG A 100 -6.47 6.40 17.46
C ARG A 100 -6.65 7.63 18.35
N ALA A 101 -7.72 7.59 19.14
CA ALA A 101 -7.88 8.44 20.31
C ALA A 101 -6.81 8.09 21.36
#